data_AF-A0A835FDY3-F1
#
_entry.id   AF-A0A835FDY3-F1
#
_cell.length_a   1.000
_cell.length_b   1.000
_cell.length_c   1.000
_cell.angle_alpha   90.00
_cell.angle_beta   90.00
_cell.angle_gamma   90.00
#
_symmetry.space_group_name_H-M   'P 1'
#
loop_
_entity.id
_entity.type
_entity.pdbx_description
1 polymer ?
#
loop_
_entity_poly.entity_id
_entity_poly.type
_entity_poly.pdbx_seq_one_letter_code
_entity_poly.pdbx_strand_id
1 'polypeptide(L)' 'MGDDLDGDDYEDILWHLLAAADRYDVDRLNLMCQSILSKNLSMENVATTLALADHRNCDQLKEVCIEFIAMNDMNAFVAT' A
#
# COMPACT_ATOMS: atom_id res chain seq x y z
N MET A 1 29.08 -0.23 5.48
CA MET A 1 27.85 -0.96 5.77
C MET A 1 26.85 -0.55 4.72
N GLY A 2 26.61 -1.38 3.72
CA GLY A 2 25.42 -1.23 2.91
C GLY A 2 24.29 -1.74 3.79
N ASP A 3 23.36 -0.87 4.15
CA ASP A 3 22.13 -1.30 4.79
C ASP A 3 21.30 -1.96 3.69
N ASP A 4 21.62 -3.22 3.40
CA ASP A 4 20.83 -4.10 2.55
C ASP A 4 19.53 -4.41 3.29
N LEU A 5 18.64 -3.40 3.36
CA LEU A 5 17.28 -3.57 3.85
C LEU A 5 16.56 -4.43 2.81
N ASP A 6 16.16 -5.64 3.23
CA ASP A 6 15.39 -6.54 2.39
C ASP A 6 14.06 -5.86 2.00
N GLY A 7 13.47 -6.26 0.87
CA GLY A 7 12.28 -5.58 0.32
C GLY A 7 11.12 -5.48 1.32
N ASP A 8 11.01 -6.46 2.22
CA ASP A 8 9.99 -6.56 3.26
C ASP A 8 10.21 -5.55 4.40
N ASP A 9 11.46 -5.33 4.83
CA ASP A 9 11.81 -4.33 5.85
C ASP A 9 11.51 -2.90 5.37
N TYR A 10 11.59 -2.68 4.06
CA TYR A 10 11.27 -1.39 3.46
C TYR A 10 9.76 -1.08 3.50
N GLU A 11 8.89 -2.08 3.27
CA GLU A 11 7.44 -1.92 3.43
C GLU A 11 7.07 -1.61 4.89
N ASP A 12 7.66 -2.31 5.85
CA ASP A 12 7.42 -2.06 7.28
C ASP A 12 7.81 -0.63 7.69
N ILE A 13 8.94 -0.12 7.19
CA ILE A 13 9.35 1.27 7.40
C ILE A 13 8.33 2.25 6.79
N LEU A 14 7.82 1.97 5.59
CA LEU A 14 6.80 2.80 4.96
C LEU A 14 5.50 2.81 5.76
N TRP A 15 5.08 1.68 6.32
CA TRP A 15 3.90 1.61 7.18
C TRP A 15 4.07 2.39 8.48
N HIS A 16 5.25 2.32 9.09
CA HIS A 16 5.58 3.13 10.26
C HIS A 16 5.62 4.63 9.94
N LEU A 17 6.17 4.99 8.79
CA LEU A 17 6.24 6.37 8.33
C LEU A 17 4.85 6.92 7.99
N LEU A 18 3.99 6.12 7.39
CA LEU A 18 2.59 6.42 7.13
C LEU A 18 1.83 6.65 8.45
N ALA A 19 2.02 5.76 9.44
CA ALA A 19 1.41 5.90 10.77
C ALA A 19 1.89 7.17 11.51
N ALA A 20 3.15 7.54 11.34
CA ALA A 20 3.67 8.79 11.86
C ALA A 20 3.07 9.98 11.09
N ALA A 21 3.03 9.94 9.76
CA ALA A 21 2.46 10.99 8.92
C ALA A 21 1.00 11.27 9.27
N ASP A 22 0.19 10.22 9.46
CA ASP A 22 -1.20 10.31 9.91
C ASP A 22 -1.30 10.96 11.31
N ARG A 23 -0.48 10.50 12.26
CA ARG A 23 -0.45 11.06 13.62
C ARG A 23 -0.02 12.53 13.67
N TYR A 24 0.86 12.94 12.78
CA TYR A 24 1.42 14.31 12.72
C TYR A 24 0.75 15.20 11.68
N ASP A 25 -0.30 14.71 10.99
CA ASP A 25 -1.04 15.42 9.93
C ASP A 25 -0.11 15.96 8.82
N VAL A 26 0.89 15.15 8.44
CA VAL A 26 1.87 15.49 7.40
C VAL A 26 1.42 14.90 6.07
N ASP A 27 0.42 15.53 5.45
CA ASP A 27 -0.21 15.08 4.19
C ASP A 27 0.79 14.69 3.10
N ARG A 28 1.83 15.51 2.92
CA ARG A 28 2.83 15.29 1.86
C ARG A 28 3.66 14.03 2.09
N LEU A 29 3.92 13.66 3.34
CA LEU A 29 4.60 12.42 3.69
C LEU A 29 3.66 11.23 3.51
N ASN A 30 2.39 11.41 3.87
CA ASN A 30 1.34 10.42 3.69
C ASN A 30 1.18 10.04 2.20
N LEU A 31 1.05 11.03 1.33
CA LEU A 31 0.97 10.84 -0.13
C LEU A 31 2.19 10.14 -0.73
N MET A 32 3.41 10.47 -0.26
CA MET A 32 4.62 9.81 -0.74
C MET A 32 4.66 8.34 -0.33
N CYS A 33 4.34 8.03 0.92
CA CYS A 33 4.30 6.64 1.41
C CYS A 33 3.26 5.83 0.64
N GLN A 34 2.05 6.37 0.46
CA GLN A 34 1.01 5.72 -0.32
C GLN A 34 1.44 5.50 -1.78
N SER A 35 2.09 6.46 -2.43
CA SER A 35 2.59 6.29 -3.80
C SER A 35 3.64 5.18 -3.92
N ILE A 36 4.52 5.04 -2.92
CA ILE A 36 5.56 4.01 -2.93
C ILE A 36 4.93 2.63 -2.66
N LEU A 37 4.03 2.52 -1.69
CA LEU A 37 3.29 1.29 -1.40
C LEU A 37 2.47 0.84 -2.61
N SER A 38 1.77 1.77 -3.28
CA SER A 38 1.02 1.48 -4.52
C SER A 38 1.90 0.95 -5.65
N LYS A 39 3.17 1.36 -5.73
CA LYS A 39 4.12 0.85 -6.75
C LYS A 39 4.66 -0.54 -6.45
N ASN A 40 4.68 -0.93 -5.17
CA ASN A 40 5.08 -2.27 -4.75
C ASN A 40 3.90 -3.25 -4.65
N LEU A 41 2.67 -2.80 -4.98
CA LEU A 41 1.50 -3.66 -5.02
C LEU A 41 1.67 -4.82 -6.01
N SER A 42 1.37 -6.02 -5.53
CA SER A 42 1.40 -7.31 -6.17
C SER A 42 0.14 -8.08 -5.78
N MET A 43 -0.24 -9.09 -6.56
CA MET A 43 -1.41 -9.95 -6.26
C MET A 43 -1.31 -10.62 -4.87
N GLU A 44 -0.10 -10.89 -4.39
CA GLU A 44 0.12 -11.54 -3.09
C GLU A 44 0.02 -10.57 -1.91
N ASN A 45 0.43 -9.30 -2.09
CA ASN A 45 0.47 -8.31 -1.00
C ASN A 45 -0.73 -7.35 -1.01
N VAL A 46 -1.50 -7.23 -2.10
CA VAL A 46 -2.61 -6.27 -2.21
C VAL A 46 -3.68 -6.46 -1.14
N ALA A 47 -3.94 -7.70 -0.72
CA ALA A 47 -4.88 -7.98 0.37
C ALA A 47 -4.38 -7.46 1.73
N THR A 48 -3.09 -7.67 2.02
CA THR A 48 -2.45 -7.18 3.25
C THR A 48 -2.37 -5.65 3.25
N THR A 49 -1.95 -5.05 2.14
CA THR A 49 -1.87 -3.60 1.96
C THR A 49 -3.23 -2.93 2.08
N LEU A 50 -4.30 -3.54 1.53
CA LEU A 50 -5.67 -3.04 1.68
C LEU A 50 -6.11 -3.03 3.15
N ALA A 51 -5.89 -4.12 3.87
CA ALA A 51 -6.27 -4.22 5.29
C ALA A 51 -5.54 -3.17 6.15
N LEU A 52 -4.27 -2.92 5.85
CA LEU A 52 -3.47 -1.90 6.53
C LEU A 52 -3.91 -0.48 6.15
N ALA A 53 -4.21 -0.22 4.88
CA ALA A 53 -4.72 1.07 4.42
C ALA A 53 -6.07 1.43 5.04
N ASP A 54 -6.97 0.44 5.16
CA ASP A 54 -8.27 0.57 5.81
C ASP A 54 -8.13 0.92 7.30
N HIS A 55 -7.19 0.27 7.99
CA HIS A 55 -6.92 0.56 9.41
C HIS A 55 -6.33 1.96 9.64
N ARG A 56 -5.63 2.52 8.65
CA ARG A 56 -4.91 3.80 8.73
C ARG A 56 -5.66 4.97 8.07
N ASN A 57 -6.94 4.76 7.72
CA ASN A 57 -7.79 5.77 7.07
C ASN A 57 -7.14 6.43 5.84
N CYS A 58 -6.31 5.65 5.12
CA CYS A 58 -5.57 6.09 3.94
C CYS A 58 -6.42 5.85 2.69
N ASP A 59 -7.40 6.74 2.46
CA ASP A 59 -8.44 6.57 1.46
C ASP A 59 -7.91 6.35 0.03
N GLN A 60 -6.84 7.06 -0.35
CA GLN A 60 -6.27 6.94 -1.69
C GLN A 60 -5.58 5.59 -1.93
N LEU A 61 -4.78 5.11 -0.98
CA LEU A 61 -4.16 3.78 -1.06
C LEU A 61 -5.21 2.66 -1.06
N LYS A 62 -6.26 2.83 -0.26
CA LYS A 62 -7.40 1.91 -0.20
C LYS A 62 -8.12 1.82 -1.56
N GLU A 63 -8.41 2.96 -2.19
CA GLU A 63 -9.05 3.00 -3.50
C GLU A 63 -8.21 2.29 -4.57
N VAL A 64 -6.90 2.56 -4.61
CA VAL A 64 -5.97 1.89 -5.54
C VAL A 64 -5.95 0.37 -5.32
N CYS A 65 -5.95 -0.09 -4.06
CA CYS A 65 -5.97 -1.53 -3.77
C CYS A 65 -7.30 -2.19 -4.20
N ILE A 66 -8.43 -1.52 -3.96
CA ILE A 66 -9.76 -2.01 -4.39
C ILE A 66 -9.84 -2.08 -5.91
N GLU A 67 -9.35 -1.04 -6.62
CA GLU A 67 -9.32 -1.02 -8.08
C GLU A 67 -8.43 -2.14 -8.63
N PHE A 68 -7.25 -2.34 -8.04
CA PHE A 68 -6.34 -3.43 -8.42
C PHE A 68 -6.98 -4.81 -8.22
N ILE A 69 -7.65 -5.04 -7.08
CA ILE A 69 -8.36 -6.31 -6.83
C ILE A 69 -9.51 -6.47 -7.83
N ALA A 70 -10.32 -5.45 -8.05
CA ALA A 70 -11.44 -5.49 -8.99
C ALA A 70 -10.98 -5.79 -10.42
N MET A 71 -9.86 -5.21 -10.88
CA MET A 71 -9.29 -5.51 -12.20
C MET A 71 -8.81 -6.97 -12.30
N ASN A 72 -8.20 -7.51 -11.26
CA ASN A 72 -7.73 -8.91 -11.25
C ASN A 72 -8.91 -9.89 -11.14
N ASP A 73 -9.92 -9.58 -10.34
CA ASP A 73 -11.15 -10.39 -10.19
C ASP A 73 -11.98 -10.38 -11.49
N MET A 74 -12.10 -9.22 -12.15
CA MET A 74 -12.77 -9.10 -13.45
C MET A 74 -12.04 -9.85 -14.57
N ASN A 75 -10.71 -9.98 -14.49
CA ASN A 75 -9.93 -10.80 -15.42
C ASN A 75 -10.21 -12.30 -15.24
N ALA A 76 -10.69 -12.76 -14.07
CA ALA A 76 -11.16 -14.13 -13.88
C ALA A 76 -12.52 -14.38 -14.55
N PHE A 77 -13.38 -13.37 -14.67
CA PHE A 77 -14.70 -13.48 -15.31
C PHE A 77 -14.64 -13.47 -16.85
N VAL A 78 -13.67 -12.78 -17.46
CA VAL A 78 -13.55 -12.69 -18.93
C VAL A 78 -12.85 -13.91 -19.58
N ALA A 79 -12.42 -14.89 -18.78
CA ALA A 79 -11.75 -16.10 -19.25
C ALA A 79 -12.66 -17.35 -19.39
N THR A 80 -13.99 -17.19 -19.32
CA THR A 80 -14.97 -18.28 -19.57
C THR A 80 -15.75 -18.03 -20.86
#